data_AF-A0A5C3QCQ7-F1
#
_entry.id   AF-A0A5C3QCQ7-F1
#
_cell.length_a   1.000
_cell.length_b   1.000
_cell.length_c   1.000
_cell.angle_alpha   90.00
_cell.angle_beta   90.00
_cell.angle_gamma   90.00
#
_symmetry.space_group_name_H-M   'P 1'
#
loop_
_entity.id
_entity.type
_entity.pdbx_description
1 polymer ?
#
loop_
_entity_poly.entity_id
_entity_poly.type
_entity_poly.pdbx_seq_one_letter_code
_entity_poly.pdbx_strand_id
1 'polypeptide(L)'
;MRDCEVDLVDQFFCPRCIEQHPTQNFVTTYKPRCLRGLQASDPSSPGACYQPSRGAFSKYCSDSCGVKHMQSKIGTWTKKGGKKDKLWDQVKNAGKKQG
;
A
#
# COMPACT_ATOMS: atom_id res chain seq x y z
N MET A 1 14.30 11.23 -8.03
CA MET A 1 13.87 10.35 -6.92
C MET A 1 13.47 11.27 -5.79
N ARG A 2 12.24 11.17 -5.30
CA ARG A 2 11.86 11.93 -4.10
C ARG A 2 12.38 11.19 -2.88
N ASP A 3 12.75 11.89 -1.82
CA ASP A 3 13.31 11.28 -0.61
C ASP A 3 12.41 10.18 -0.03
N CYS A 4 11.09 10.33 -0.18
CA CYS A 4 10.11 9.35 0.24
C CYS A 4 10.09 8.03 -0.56
N GLU A 5 10.69 7.99 -1.76
CA GLU A 5 10.82 6.78 -2.58
C GLU A 5 12.02 5.92 -2.17
N VAL A 6 12.95 6.48 -1.39
CA VAL A 6 14.14 5.77 -0.87
C VAL A 6 13.74 4.69 0.14
N ASP A 7 12.70 4.94 0.95
CA ASP A 7 12.17 3.98 1.94
C ASP A 7 11.60 2.70 1.32
N LEU A 8 11.31 2.72 0.02
CA LEU A 8 10.81 1.56 -0.73
C LEU A 8 11.93 0.68 -1.27
N VAL A 9 13.20 1.08 -1.19
CA VAL A 9 14.30 0.21 -1.57
C VAL A 9 14.41 -0.91 -0.53
N ASP A 10 14.46 -2.15 -1.02
CA ASP A 10 14.64 -3.33 -0.16
C ASP A 10 16.10 -3.74 -0.11
N GLN A 11 16.65 -4.14 -1.26
CA GLN A 11 18.07 -4.38 -1.44
C GLN A 11 18.59 -3.48 -2.56
N PHE A 12 19.66 -2.75 -2.29
CA PHE A 12 20.31 -1.89 -3.27
C PHE A 12 21.60 -2.51 -3.79
N PHE A 13 21.75 -2.56 -5.10
CA PHE A 13 23.00 -2.89 -5.78
C PHE A 13 23.40 -1.71 -6.67
N CYS A 14 24.61 -1.17 -6.46
CA CYS A 14 25.09 -0.09 -7.30
C CYS A 14 25.44 -0.62 -8.71
N PRO A 15 25.43 0.24 -9.75
CA PRO A 15 25.72 -0.19 -11.12
C PRO A 15 27.04 -0.95 -11.28
N ARG A 16 28.10 -0.52 -10.57
CA ARG A 16 29.41 -1.19 -10.59
C ARG A 16 29.36 -2.62 -10.05
N CYS A 17 28.61 -2.86 -8.97
CA CYS A 17 28.45 -4.21 -8.43
C CYS A 17 27.74 -5.14 -9.42
N ILE A 18 26.75 -4.62 -10.16
CA ILE A 18 26.04 -5.39 -11.20
C ILE A 18 26.97 -5.71 -12.37
N GLU A 19 27.75 -4.73 -12.82
CA GLU A 19 28.72 -4.90 -13.93
C GLU A 19 29.86 -5.87 -13.60
N GLN A 20 30.37 -5.86 -12.38
CA GLN A 20 31.50 -6.70 -11.96
C GLN A 20 31.12 -8.17 -11.73
N HIS A 21 29.83 -8.46 -11.55
CA HIS A 21 29.35 -9.80 -11.23
C HIS A 21 28.16 -10.21 -12.12
N PRO A 22 28.35 -10.31 -13.45
CA PRO A 22 27.26 -10.57 -14.40
C PRO A 22 26.58 -11.92 -14.19
N THR A 23 27.24 -12.87 -13.51
CA THR A 23 26.70 -14.20 -13.20
C THR A 23 25.89 -14.24 -11.90
N GLN A 24 25.92 -13.19 -11.07
CA GLN A 24 25.34 -13.22 -9.72
C GLN A 24 23.91 -12.64 -9.65
N ASN A 25 23.25 -12.36 -10.79
CA ASN A 25 21.87 -11.87 -10.86
C ASN A 25 21.57 -10.71 -9.88
N PHE A 26 22.53 -9.81 -9.68
CA PHE A 26 22.35 -8.66 -8.82
C PHE A 26 21.35 -7.68 -9.42
N VAL A 27 20.23 -7.49 -8.72
CA VAL A 27 19.16 -6.58 -9.11
C VAL A 27 18.67 -5.86 -7.87
N THR A 28 18.58 -4.54 -7.93
CA THR A 28 17.96 -3.74 -6.86
C THR A 28 16.49 -4.12 -6.73
N THR A 29 16.09 -4.52 -5.53
CA THR A 29 14.72 -4.92 -5.20
C THR A 29 14.01 -3.83 -4.42
N TYR A 30 12.67 -3.85 -4.46
CA TYR A 30 11.84 -2.84 -3.85
C TYR A 30 10.73 -3.46 -3.00
N LYS A 31 10.45 -2.84 -1.86
CA LYS A 31 9.34 -3.17 -0.98
C LYS A 31 8.01 -2.75 -1.63
N PRO A 32 6.94 -3.56 -1.47
CA PRO A 32 5.62 -3.16 -1.94
C PRO A 32 5.12 -1.92 -1.17
N ARG A 33 4.82 -0.86 -1.91
CA ARG A 33 4.27 0.40 -1.34
C ARG A 33 2.89 0.17 -0.73
N CYS A 34 2.57 0.92 0.33
CA CYS A 34 1.25 0.93 0.97
C CYS A 34 0.12 1.13 -0.05
N LEU A 35 -0.88 0.22 -0.05
CA LEU A 35 -2.00 0.24 -1.00
C LEU A 35 -2.79 1.55 -0.95
N ARG A 36 -2.89 2.19 0.23
CA ARG A 36 -3.56 3.48 0.34
C ARG A 36 -2.86 4.57 -0.49
N GLY A 37 -1.53 4.56 -0.52
CA GLY A 37 -0.76 5.48 -1.34
C GLY A 37 -0.92 5.20 -2.82
N LEU A 38 -0.90 3.92 -3.21
CA LEU A 38 -1.11 3.48 -4.59
C LEU A 38 -2.51 3.80 -5.13
N GLN A 39 -3.53 3.79 -4.26
CA GLN A 39 -4.93 4.09 -4.62
C GLN A 39 -5.37 5.50 -4.21
N ALA A 40 -4.43 6.40 -3.93
CA ALA A 40 -4.75 7.81 -3.80
C ALA A 40 -5.25 8.37 -5.15
N SER A 41 -6.01 9.47 -5.12
CA SER A 41 -6.48 10.13 -6.35
C SER A 41 -5.32 10.58 -7.24
N ASP A 42 -4.23 11.00 -6.61
CA ASP A 42 -2.92 11.19 -7.25
C ASP A 42 -1.85 10.43 -6.45
N PRO A 43 -1.46 9.21 -6.89
CA PRO A 43 -0.42 8.42 -6.25
C PRO A 43 0.97 9.04 -6.29
N SER A 44 1.18 10.03 -7.16
CA SER A 44 2.42 10.80 -7.31
C SER A 44 2.41 12.10 -6.50
N SER A 45 1.30 12.47 -5.86
CA SER A 45 1.26 13.65 -5.00
C SER A 45 2.11 13.49 -3.73
N PRO A 46 2.72 14.56 -3.19
CA PRO A 46 3.40 14.53 -1.89
C PRO A 46 2.50 14.08 -0.73
N GLY A 47 1.18 14.23 -0.85
CA GLY A 47 0.21 13.80 0.15
C GLY A 47 -0.10 12.29 0.12
N ALA A 48 0.35 11.56 -0.91
CA ALA A 48 0.17 10.12 -0.99
C ALA A 48 1.14 9.41 -0.03
N CYS A 49 0.74 8.24 0.49
CA CYS A 49 1.60 7.46 1.38
C CYS A 49 2.70 6.74 0.59
N TYR A 50 3.97 6.98 0.89
CA TYR A 50 5.12 6.31 0.24
C TYR A 50 5.77 5.23 1.10
N GLN A 51 5.23 4.98 2.29
CA GLN A 51 5.76 3.98 3.20
C GLN A 51 5.56 2.54 2.65
N PRO A 52 6.48 1.61 2.92
CA PRO A 52 6.31 0.22 2.56
C PRO A 52 5.13 -0.39 3.33
N SER A 53 4.42 -1.32 2.70
CA SER A 53 3.40 -2.12 3.36
C SER A 53 4.06 -3.10 4.36
N ARG A 54 3.29 -3.64 5.31
CA ARG A 54 3.77 -4.69 6.24
C ARG A 54 3.89 -6.07 5.55
N GLY A 55 4.01 -6.10 4.23
CA GLY A 55 4.23 -7.30 3.42
C GLY A 55 3.14 -8.36 3.63
N ALA A 56 3.57 -9.57 3.97
CA ALA A 56 2.69 -10.73 4.19
C ALA A 56 1.57 -10.48 5.22
N PHE A 57 1.79 -9.58 6.18
CA PHE A 57 0.81 -9.30 7.24
C PHE A 57 -0.26 -8.29 6.83
N SER A 58 0.08 -7.33 5.97
CA SER A 58 -0.86 -6.29 5.56
C SER A 58 -0.37 -5.54 4.33
N LYS A 59 -1.31 -5.27 3.42
CA LYS A 59 -1.12 -4.37 2.27
C LYS A 59 -1.02 -2.87 2.64
N TYR A 60 -1.06 -2.54 3.93
CA TYR A 60 -0.93 -1.16 4.43
C TYR A 60 0.30 -1.04 5.34
N CYS A 61 0.90 0.15 5.40
CA CYS A 61 2.02 0.43 6.31
C CYS A 61 1.57 0.53 7.78
N SER A 62 0.30 0.87 8.01
CA SER A 62 -0.28 1.05 9.34
C SER A 62 -1.77 0.75 9.34
N ASP A 63 -2.33 0.47 10.52
CA ASP A 63 -3.76 0.27 10.70
C ASP A 63 -4.54 1.54 10.35
N SER A 64 -3.98 2.72 10.69
CA SER A 64 -4.55 4.02 10.32
C SER A 64 -4.63 4.22 8.80
N CYS A 65 -3.65 3.73 8.02
CA CYS A 65 -3.74 3.73 6.56
C CYS A 65 -4.79 2.75 6.05
N GLY A 66 -4.92 1.57 6.66
CA GLY A 66 -5.97 0.62 6.32
C GLY A 66 -7.37 1.20 6.53
N VAL A 67 -7.62 1.81 7.70
CA VAL A 67 -8.90 2.45 8.03
C VAL A 67 -9.22 3.59 7.06
N LYS A 68 -8.27 4.51 6.82
CA LYS A 68 -8.49 5.65 5.91
C LYS A 68 -8.74 5.20 4.46
N HIS A 69 -8.06 4.14 4.00
CA HIS A 69 -8.34 3.53 2.70
C HIS A 69 -9.78 3.01 2.62
N MET A 70 -10.23 2.29 3.66
CA MET A 70 -11.56 1.71 3.67
C MET A 70 -12.67 2.75 3.81
N GLN A 71 -12.44 3.81 4.60
CA GLN A 71 -13.32 4.98 4.66
C GLN A 71 -13.48 5.64 3.28
N SER A 72 -12.39 5.86 2.56
CA SER A 72 -12.42 6.40 1.20
C SER A 72 -13.22 5.50 0.25
N LYS A 73 -12.98 4.19 0.30
CA LYS A 73 -13.70 3.21 -0.52
C LYS A 73 -15.20 3.20 -0.23
N ILE A 74 -15.60 3.20 1.04
CA ILE A 74 -17.01 3.30 1.45
C ILE A 74 -17.60 4.62 0.97
N GLY A 75 -16.88 5.73 1.12
CA GLY A 75 -17.31 7.05 0.64
C GLY A 75 -17.59 7.05 -0.87
N THR A 76 -16.68 6.49 -1.68
CA THR A 76 -16.87 6.36 -3.13
C THR A 76 -18.05 5.45 -3.48
N TRP A 77 -18.23 4.34 -2.75
CA TRP A 77 -19.39 3.46 -2.93
C TRP A 77 -20.72 4.17 -2.59
N THR A 78 -20.75 4.94 -1.50
CA THR A 78 -21.92 5.75 -1.13
C THR A 78 -22.24 6.82 -2.17
N LYS A 79 -21.23 7.50 -2.73
CA LYS A 79 -21.42 8.46 -3.83
C LYS A 79 -22.02 7.82 -5.09
N LYS A 80 -21.85 6.51 -5.30
CA LYS A 80 -22.44 5.74 -6.40
C LYS A 80 -23.83 5.17 -6.07
N GLY A 81 -24.48 5.65 -5.00
CA GLY A 81 -25.81 5.20 -4.58
C GLY A 81 -25.82 4.10 -3.50
N GLY A 82 -24.65 3.75 -2.96
CA GLY A 82 -24.55 2.82 -1.83
C GLY A 82 -25.14 3.38 -0.53
N LYS A 83 -25.96 2.60 0.16
CA LYS A 83 -26.57 3.00 1.45
C LYS A 83 -25.73 2.53 2.63
N LYS A 84 -25.03 3.46 3.29
CA LYS A 84 -24.10 3.15 4.40
C LYS A 84 -24.77 2.38 5.55
N ASP A 85 -26.02 2.70 5.87
CA ASP A 85 -26.75 2.02 6.97
C ASP A 85 -27.01 0.56 6.63
N LYS A 86 -27.40 0.26 5.38
CA LYS A 86 -27.55 -1.12 4.91
C LYS A 86 -26.25 -1.90 4.97
N LEU A 87 -25.13 -1.26 4.63
CA LEU A 87 -23.80 -1.87 4.76
C LEU A 87 -23.50 -2.19 6.24
N TRP A 88 -23.77 -1.25 7.14
CA TRP A 88 -23.57 -1.46 8.58
C TRP A 88 -24.43 -2.61 9.12
N ASP A 89 -25.72 -2.66 8.76
CA ASP A 89 -26.62 -3.72 9.18
C ASP A 89 -26.14 -5.11 8.77
N GLN A 90 -25.50 -5.23 7.61
CA GLN A 90 -24.94 -6.48 7.11
C GLN A 90 -23.64 -6.89 7.85
N VAL A 91 -22.87 -5.93 8.35
CA VAL A 91 -21.53 -6.21 8.91
C VAL A 91 -21.43 -6.09 10.43
N LYS A 92 -22.43 -5.52 11.11
CA LYS A 92 -22.40 -5.28 12.58
C LYS A 92 -22.22 -6.55 13.41
N ASN A 93 -22.67 -7.69 12.89
CA ASN A 93 -22.55 -9.01 13.52
C ASN A 93 -21.46 -9.87 12.87
N ALA A 94 -20.68 -9.33 11.94
CA ALA A 94 -19.62 -10.10 11.28
C ALA A 94 -18.47 -10.36 12.27
N GLY A 95 -18.22 -11.64 12.57
CA GLY A 95 -17.09 -12.06 13.37
C GLY A 95 -15.76 -11.95 12.61
N LYS A 96 -14.64 -12.00 13.34
CA LYS A 96 -13.33 -12.22 12.73
C LYS A 96 -13.38 -13.53 11.95
N LYS A 97 -13.10 -13.47 10.64
CA LYS A 97 -12.78 -14.69 9.89
C LYS A 97 -11.47 -15.25 10.46
N GLN A 98 -11.49 -16.51 10.88
CA GLN A 98 -10.25 -17.24 11.12
C GLN A 98 -9.55 -17.36 9.76
N GLY A 99 -8.38 -16.74 9.67
CA GLY A 99 -7.51 -16.78 8.51
C GLY A 99 -6.49 -17.88 8.66
#